data_AF-A0A8S2LUS9-F1
#
_entry.id   AF-A0A8S2LUS9-F1
#
_cell.length_a   1.000
_cell.length_b   1.000
_cell.length_c   1.000
_cell.angle_alpha   90.00
_cell.angle_beta   90.00
_cell.angle_gamma   90.00
#
_symmetry.space_group_name_H-M   'P 1'
#
loop_
_entity.id
_entity.type
_entity.pdbx_description
1 polymer ?
#
loop_
_entity_poly.entity_id
_entity_poly.type
_entity_poly.pdbx_seq_one_letter_code
_entity_poly.pdbx_strand_id
1 'polypeptide(L)'
;MDQDDDQYRWESGYERTWEVIQEDESGSIAAAVNAINQKNRRKELAQLPNVRLGMMRHLYVVLDMSDAMKDQDLRPNRLFCSIELLKEFIFMYFDSNPISQIGLIITRKKRSEKISELAGNPRSHVALLEQLKYQECEGEASIQNALEMGLQTLKHMPKYSSREMLFVLGCLTTCDPGNILKTLKMLSRSLFNLSKRVFLQRTMTTESPFKPTILQNQVALVTGGSSGIGLEICRELGKHGCSVVMMGRRAEMLTLAEKMLTDEGIRAFSVQGDVRIPEDGVRAVKSTVEKFGGLDCLINGAAGNFLCAAENLTPNGFKTVLDIDTQGTFNMCRAAFPQLRESSNANIINISTTFHYAAMWYQAHVCAAKAAVDALTRALALEWGEYGIRVNGIAPGPIADTAGFSKLGGSLMDTDSSENPLLEAIPLKRIGTKWDVAMSVLYLCSTAGQNITGSILVNDGGNWLYKPQILDRETVQSFSRSVEKKSRQAGIATKSKL
;
A
#
# COMPACT_ATOMS: atom_id res chain seq x y z
N MET A 1 -36.77 -50.84 -18.37
CA MET A 1 -36.14 -50.01 -19.40
C MET A 1 -37.04 -48.81 -19.52
N ASP A 2 -36.83 -47.82 -18.68
CA ASP A 2 -37.54 -46.54 -18.74
C ASP A 2 -36.48 -45.45 -18.89
N GLN A 3 -36.66 -44.67 -19.96
CA GLN A 3 -35.76 -43.66 -20.48
C GLN A 3 -35.91 -42.35 -19.69
N ASP A 4 -34.75 -41.76 -19.40
CA ASP A 4 -34.39 -40.35 -19.41
C ASP A 4 -35.51 -39.30 -19.35
N ASP A 5 -35.49 -38.50 -18.28
CA ASP A 5 -35.75 -37.07 -18.36
C ASP A 5 -34.86 -36.35 -17.33
N ASP A 6 -33.62 -36.08 -17.74
CA ASP A 6 -32.61 -35.35 -16.97
C ASP A 6 -32.88 -33.85 -17.12
N GLN A 7 -33.81 -33.34 -16.31
CA GLN A 7 -34.15 -31.92 -16.26
C GLN A 7 -33.10 -31.14 -15.44
N TYR A 8 -32.37 -30.28 -16.15
CA TYR A 8 -31.48 -29.21 -15.68
C TYR A 8 -31.93 -28.57 -14.35
N ARG A 9 -31.30 -28.95 -13.22
CA ARG A 9 -31.52 -28.32 -11.90
C ARG A 9 -30.59 -27.13 -11.70
N TRP A 10 -30.99 -25.96 -12.19
CA TRP A 10 -30.37 -24.67 -11.83
C TRP A 10 -31.06 -23.96 -10.64
N GLU A 11 -32.15 -24.53 -10.10
CA GLU A 11 -32.97 -23.89 -9.06
C GLU A 11 -32.71 -24.35 -7.61
N SER A 12 -31.79 -25.29 -7.34
CA SER A 12 -31.59 -25.82 -5.97
C SER A 12 -30.71 -24.96 -5.05
N GLY A 13 -30.49 -23.67 -5.38
CA GLY A 13 -29.67 -22.75 -4.60
C GLY A 13 -30.43 -21.60 -3.91
N TYR A 14 -31.71 -21.40 -4.23
CA TYR A 14 -32.55 -20.38 -3.60
C TYR A 14 -33.47 -21.04 -2.56
N GLU A 15 -32.99 -21.15 -1.31
CA GLU A 15 -33.92 -21.25 -0.18
C GLU A 15 -34.80 -19.99 -0.22
N ARG A 16 -36.11 -20.14 -0.39
CA ARG A 16 -37.07 -19.05 -0.38
C ARG A 16 -36.98 -18.31 0.95
N THR A 17 -36.40 -17.12 0.95
CA THR A 17 -36.10 -16.33 2.15
C THR A 17 -37.31 -16.03 3.02
N TRP A 18 -38.52 -16.06 2.45
CA TRP A 18 -39.78 -15.86 3.17
C TRP A 18 -40.28 -17.10 3.94
N GLU A 19 -39.74 -18.30 3.70
CA GLU A 19 -40.10 -19.52 4.44
C GLU A 19 -39.26 -19.70 5.72
N VAL A 20 -38.14 -18.96 5.85
CA VAL A 20 -37.18 -19.06 6.98
C VAL A 20 -37.37 -17.95 8.03
N ILE A 21 -38.01 -16.84 7.66
CA ILE A 21 -38.26 -15.71 8.56
C ILE A 21 -39.54 -15.98 9.35
N GLN A 22 -39.40 -16.44 10.59
CA GLN A 22 -40.51 -16.54 11.54
C GLN A 22 -40.60 -15.27 12.39
N GLU A 23 -41.80 -14.73 12.54
CA GLU A 23 -42.10 -13.64 13.47
C GLU A 23 -42.10 -14.19 14.90
N ASP A 24 -41.53 -13.42 15.84
CA ASP A 24 -41.64 -13.74 17.27
C ASP A 24 -43.06 -13.46 17.80
N GLU A 25 -43.34 -13.84 19.06
CA GLU A 25 -44.66 -13.65 19.71
C GLU A 25 -45.11 -12.17 19.79
N SER A 26 -44.22 -11.21 19.46
CA SER A 26 -44.49 -9.77 19.40
C SER A 26 -44.68 -9.24 17.97
N GLY A 27 -44.64 -10.11 16.94
CA GLY A 27 -44.75 -9.74 15.53
C GLY A 27 -43.48 -9.12 14.96
N SER A 28 -42.33 -9.27 15.62
CA SER A 28 -41.05 -8.71 15.18
C SER A 28 -40.19 -9.76 14.47
N ILE A 29 -39.70 -9.39 13.29
CA ILE A 29 -38.73 -10.19 12.51
C ILE A 29 -37.26 -9.87 12.86
N ALA A 30 -37.02 -8.93 13.80
CA ALA A 30 -35.67 -8.43 14.10
C ALA A 30 -34.73 -9.55 14.58
N ALA A 31 -35.23 -10.50 15.36
CA ALA A 31 -34.44 -11.63 15.85
C ALA A 31 -34.04 -12.59 14.72
N ALA A 32 -34.98 -12.92 13.82
CA ALA A 32 -34.74 -13.80 12.67
C ALA A 32 -33.77 -13.15 11.66
N VAL A 33 -33.94 -11.86 11.37
CA VAL A 33 -33.06 -11.10 10.48
C VAL A 33 -31.64 -10.99 11.06
N ASN A 34 -31.52 -10.72 12.37
CA ASN A 34 -30.21 -10.70 13.02
C ASN A 34 -29.51 -12.06 12.99
N ALA A 35 -30.24 -13.17 13.18
CA ALA A 35 -29.67 -14.51 13.09
C ALA A 35 -29.18 -14.86 11.67
N ILE A 36 -29.94 -14.46 10.64
CA ILE A 36 -29.56 -14.65 9.23
C ILE A 36 -28.33 -13.80 8.89
N ASN A 37 -28.31 -12.54 9.29
CA ASN A 37 -27.16 -11.64 9.10
C ASN A 37 -25.92 -12.18 9.81
N GLN A 38 -26.06 -12.73 11.02
CA GLN A 38 -24.95 -13.34 11.75
C GLN A 38 -24.46 -14.63 11.07
N LYS A 39 -25.35 -15.46 10.51
CA LYS A 39 -25.01 -16.67 9.74
C LYS A 39 -24.29 -16.33 8.43
N ASN A 40 -24.73 -15.31 7.70
CA ASN A 40 -24.10 -14.86 6.46
C ASN A 40 -22.72 -14.25 6.72
N ARG A 41 -22.59 -13.40 7.75
CA ARG A 41 -21.29 -12.85 8.18
C ARG A 41 -20.32 -13.95 8.61
N ARG A 42 -20.78 -15.01 9.31
CA ARG A 42 -19.94 -16.18 9.65
C ARG A 42 -19.45 -16.93 8.40
N LYS A 43 -20.29 -17.08 7.37
CA LYS A 43 -19.89 -17.66 6.07
C LYS A 43 -18.84 -16.80 5.37
N GLU A 44 -18.99 -15.47 5.38
CA GLU A 44 -18.01 -14.53 4.81
C GLU A 44 -16.67 -14.55 5.57
N LEU A 45 -16.71 -14.58 6.90
CA LEU A 45 -15.52 -14.66 7.76
C LEU A 45 -14.74 -15.99 7.59
N ALA A 46 -15.43 -17.10 7.31
CA ALA A 46 -14.80 -18.39 7.03
C ALA A 46 -14.05 -18.43 5.69
N GLN A 47 -14.33 -17.50 4.77
CA GLN A 47 -13.67 -17.39 3.46
C GLN A 47 -12.44 -16.47 3.48
N LEU A 48 -12.17 -15.76 4.58
CA LEU A 48 -10.99 -14.91 4.72
C LEU A 48 -9.73 -15.74 5.03
N PRO A 49 -8.65 -15.65 4.23
CA PRO A 49 -7.42 -16.36 4.52
C PRO A 49 -6.76 -15.77 5.78
N ASN A 50 -6.38 -16.63 6.72
CA ASN A 50 -5.72 -16.34 8.02
C ASN A 50 -6.58 -16.13 9.28
N VAL A 51 -7.88 -16.44 9.28
CA VAL A 51 -8.62 -16.52 10.54
C VAL A 51 -8.19 -17.79 11.30
N ARG A 52 -7.25 -17.66 12.23
CA ARG A 52 -6.91 -18.74 13.18
C ARG A 52 -8.03 -18.88 14.22
N LEU A 53 -9.12 -19.51 13.83
CA LEU A 53 -10.21 -19.90 14.72
C LEU A 53 -9.63 -20.76 15.87
N GLY A 54 -9.91 -20.38 17.12
CA GLY A 54 -9.49 -21.13 18.32
C GLY A 54 -8.32 -20.56 19.12
N MET A 55 -7.76 -19.40 18.74
CA MET A 55 -6.75 -18.72 19.58
C MET A 55 -7.41 -17.84 20.65
N MET A 56 -7.09 -18.08 21.91
CA MET A 56 -7.51 -17.21 23.02
C MET A 56 -6.70 -15.90 22.97
N ARG A 57 -7.38 -14.76 22.94
CA ARG A 57 -6.76 -13.43 22.90
C ARG A 57 -7.22 -12.58 24.08
N HIS A 58 -6.29 -11.86 24.68
CA HIS A 58 -6.54 -10.85 25.70
C HIS A 58 -6.13 -9.50 25.15
N LEU A 59 -7.11 -8.64 24.89
CA LEU A 59 -6.91 -7.35 24.24
C LEU A 59 -7.28 -6.22 25.22
N TYR A 60 -6.38 -5.28 25.44
CA TYR A 60 -6.76 -3.97 25.99
C TYR A 60 -6.94 -2.96 24.86
N VAL A 61 -8.06 -2.24 24.88
CA VAL A 61 -8.27 -1.06 24.02
C VAL A 61 -8.04 0.18 24.86
N VAL A 62 -7.13 1.04 24.41
CA VAL A 62 -6.78 2.32 25.01
C VAL A 62 -7.42 3.43 24.18
N LEU A 63 -8.35 4.17 24.77
CA LEU A 63 -9.04 5.30 24.13
C LEU A 63 -8.50 6.63 24.66
N ASP A 64 -8.14 7.52 23.74
CA ASP A 64 -7.81 8.91 24.05
C ASP A 64 -9.06 9.70 24.47
N MET A 65 -8.94 10.42 25.58
CA MET A 65 -9.90 11.40 26.11
C MET A 65 -9.18 12.72 26.46
N SER A 66 -8.09 13.04 25.76
CA SER A 66 -7.41 14.33 25.79
C SER A 66 -8.20 15.43 25.08
N ASP A 67 -7.79 16.68 25.25
CA ASP A 67 -8.43 17.83 24.60
C ASP A 67 -8.51 17.71 23.07
N ALA A 68 -7.58 16.97 22.44
CA ALA A 68 -7.58 16.71 21.00
C ALA A 68 -8.83 15.97 20.50
N MET A 69 -9.53 15.26 21.39
CA MET A 69 -10.72 14.49 21.04
C MET A 69 -12.00 15.34 20.98
N LYS A 70 -11.92 16.62 21.39
CA LYS A 70 -12.98 17.63 21.23
C LYS A 70 -13.07 18.19 19.81
N ASP A 71 -12.02 18.03 19.00
CA ASP A 71 -11.98 18.53 17.62
C ASP A 71 -13.18 18.01 16.81
N GLN A 72 -13.73 18.89 15.98
CA GLN A 72 -14.92 18.63 15.15
C GLN A 72 -14.58 18.40 13.67
N ASP A 73 -13.34 18.02 13.37
CA ASP A 73 -12.94 17.56 12.03
C ASP A 73 -13.66 16.25 11.63
N LEU A 74 -14.05 15.46 12.63
CA LEU A 74 -15.08 14.42 12.53
C LEU A 74 -16.35 14.91 13.25
N ARG A 75 -17.51 14.91 12.58
CA ARG A 75 -18.76 15.35 13.19
C ARG A 75 -19.44 14.20 13.96
N PRO A 76 -19.90 14.40 15.20
CA PRO A 76 -19.95 15.68 15.94
C PRO A 76 -18.63 16.08 16.63
N ASN A 77 -17.81 15.11 17.05
CA ASN A 77 -16.40 15.31 17.45
C ASN A 77 -15.65 13.97 17.35
N ARG A 78 -14.32 13.99 17.40
CA ARG A 78 -13.48 12.78 17.32
C ARG A 78 -13.83 11.74 18.38
N LEU A 79 -14.12 12.15 19.62
CA LEU A 79 -14.51 11.22 20.70
C LEU A 79 -15.75 10.41 20.32
N PHE A 80 -16.80 11.10 19.89
CA PHE A 80 -18.09 10.48 19.57
C PHE A 80 -17.94 9.48 18.41
N CYS A 81 -17.26 9.88 17.35
CA CYS A 81 -17.00 9.01 16.20
C CYS A 81 -16.16 7.78 16.61
N SER A 82 -15.14 7.99 17.45
CA SER A 82 -14.28 6.90 17.93
C SER A 82 -15.06 5.90 18.79
N ILE A 83 -15.98 6.37 19.65
CA ILE A 83 -16.83 5.50 20.46
C ILE A 83 -17.78 4.68 19.59
N GLU A 84 -18.43 5.26 18.59
CA GLU A 84 -19.32 4.50 17.69
C GLU A 84 -18.59 3.41 16.92
N LEU A 85 -17.43 3.73 16.35
CA LEU A 85 -16.59 2.74 15.66
C LEU A 85 -16.09 1.64 16.62
N LEU A 86 -15.72 2.01 17.85
CA LEU A 86 -15.29 1.04 18.85
C LEU A 86 -16.42 0.09 19.28
N LYS A 87 -17.67 0.56 19.33
CA LYS A 87 -18.83 -0.29 19.62
C LYS A 87 -19.00 -1.37 18.56
N GLU A 88 -18.96 -0.99 17.29
CA GLU A 88 -19.00 -1.93 16.17
C GLU A 88 -17.82 -2.90 16.21
N PHE A 89 -16.61 -2.38 16.42
CA PHE A 89 -15.40 -3.18 16.55
C PHE A 89 -15.51 -4.24 17.64
N ILE A 90 -16.03 -3.91 18.83
CA ILE A 90 -16.16 -4.87 19.94
C ILE A 90 -17.07 -6.03 19.55
N PHE A 91 -18.23 -5.75 18.95
CA PHE A 91 -19.13 -6.82 18.50
C PHE A 91 -18.46 -7.68 17.42
N MET A 92 -17.84 -7.06 16.41
CA MET A 92 -17.14 -7.79 15.36
C MET A 92 -15.95 -8.60 15.88
N TYR A 93 -15.24 -8.10 16.88
CA TYR A 93 -14.12 -8.78 17.52
C TYR A 93 -14.57 -10.05 18.22
N PHE A 94 -15.66 -9.99 18.99
CA PHE A 94 -16.22 -11.16 19.69
C PHE A 94 -16.87 -12.15 18.72
N ASP A 95 -17.54 -11.68 17.66
CA ASP A 95 -18.04 -12.54 16.59
C ASP A 95 -16.91 -13.33 15.91
N SER A 96 -15.75 -12.68 15.72
CA SER A 96 -14.56 -13.29 15.09
C SER A 96 -13.72 -14.11 16.08
N ASN A 97 -13.79 -13.81 17.38
CA ASN A 97 -12.95 -14.44 18.42
C ASN A 97 -13.77 -14.77 19.70
N PRO A 98 -14.64 -15.80 19.67
CA PRO A 98 -15.65 -16.04 20.72
C PRO A 98 -15.10 -16.33 22.13
N ILE A 99 -13.86 -16.82 22.24
CA ILE A 99 -13.20 -17.17 23.51
C ILE A 99 -12.26 -16.07 24.03
N SER A 100 -12.26 -14.90 23.40
CA SER A 100 -11.33 -13.82 23.74
C SER A 100 -11.88 -12.93 24.85
N GLN A 101 -11.02 -12.06 25.39
CA GLN A 101 -11.38 -11.07 26.40
C GLN A 101 -10.93 -9.68 25.93
N ILE A 102 -11.78 -8.68 26.20
CA ILE A 102 -11.46 -7.26 26.00
C ILE A 102 -11.45 -6.57 27.35
N GLY A 103 -10.55 -5.60 27.53
CA GLY A 103 -10.56 -4.62 28.62
C GLY A 103 -10.40 -3.21 28.06
N LEU A 104 -10.86 -2.20 28.79
CA LEU A 104 -10.88 -0.81 28.32
C LEU A 104 -10.06 0.08 29.26
N ILE A 105 -9.19 0.90 28.67
CA ILE A 105 -8.40 1.92 29.35
C ILE A 105 -8.67 3.25 28.65
N ILE A 106 -8.80 4.34 29.40
CA ILE A 106 -8.82 5.69 28.85
C ILE A 106 -7.55 6.43 29.22
N THR A 107 -7.19 7.46 28.46
CA THR A 107 -6.13 8.40 28.83
C THR A 107 -6.62 9.84 28.80
N ARG A 108 -6.42 10.53 29.92
CA ARG A 108 -6.80 11.94 30.14
C ARG A 108 -5.94 12.52 31.26
N LYS A 109 -5.81 13.85 31.32
CA LYS A 109 -5.08 14.54 32.41
C LYS A 109 -3.67 13.99 32.67
N LYS A 110 -2.95 13.58 31.60
CA LYS A 110 -1.59 12.99 31.67
C LYS A 110 -1.52 11.66 32.42
N ARG A 111 -2.67 10.99 32.58
CA ARG A 111 -2.82 9.71 33.30
C ARG A 111 -3.63 8.74 32.45
N SER A 112 -3.66 7.50 32.91
CA SER A 112 -4.49 6.45 32.33
C SER A 112 -5.39 5.87 33.42
N GLU A 113 -6.62 5.55 33.07
CA GLU A 113 -7.64 5.02 33.97
C GLU A 113 -8.24 3.76 33.34
N LYS A 114 -8.30 2.66 34.08
CA LYS A 114 -8.94 1.43 33.62
C LYS A 114 -10.44 1.53 33.85
N ILE A 115 -11.21 1.46 32.77
CA ILE A 115 -12.68 1.57 32.79
C ILE A 115 -13.33 0.19 32.82
N SER A 116 -12.68 -0.81 32.21
CA SER A 116 -13.19 -2.18 32.21
C SER A 116 -12.08 -3.21 32.37
N GLU A 117 -12.36 -4.25 33.17
CA GLU A 117 -11.50 -5.42 33.30
C GLU A 117 -11.57 -6.33 32.06
N LEU A 118 -10.59 -7.22 31.89
CA LEU A 118 -10.63 -8.22 30.83
C LEU A 118 -11.83 -9.15 31.02
N ALA A 119 -12.86 -8.99 30.19
CA ALA A 119 -14.09 -9.77 30.24
C ALA A 119 -14.53 -10.19 28.83
N GLY A 120 -15.21 -11.33 28.75
CA GLY A 120 -15.71 -11.91 27.50
C GLY A 120 -17.10 -11.40 27.05
N ASN A 121 -17.70 -10.46 27.79
CA ASN A 121 -19.05 -9.97 27.49
C ASN A 121 -18.98 -8.64 26.70
N PRO A 122 -19.35 -8.60 25.41
CA PRO A 122 -19.32 -7.36 24.62
C PRO A 122 -20.26 -6.28 25.15
N ARG A 123 -21.44 -6.67 25.68
CA ARG A 123 -22.48 -5.69 26.08
C ARG A 123 -22.05 -4.84 27.28
N SER A 124 -21.30 -5.41 28.22
CA SER A 124 -20.79 -4.66 29.37
C SER A 124 -19.77 -3.60 28.97
N HIS A 125 -18.90 -3.91 28.00
CA HIS A 125 -17.91 -2.97 27.49
C HIS A 125 -18.55 -1.84 26.70
N VAL A 126 -19.53 -2.17 25.85
CA VAL A 126 -20.29 -1.19 25.07
C VAL A 126 -21.07 -0.23 25.96
N ALA A 127 -21.70 -0.73 27.03
CA ALA A 127 -22.41 0.14 27.99
C ALA A 127 -21.48 1.14 28.68
N LEU A 128 -20.26 0.72 29.05
CA LEU A 128 -19.25 1.59 29.64
C LEU A 128 -18.73 2.63 28.63
N LEU A 129 -18.52 2.25 27.37
CA LEU A 129 -18.14 3.20 26.31
C LEU A 129 -19.22 4.25 26.07
N GLU A 130 -20.50 3.87 26.12
CA GLU A 130 -21.61 4.82 25.93
C GLU A 130 -21.64 5.88 27.05
N GLN A 131 -21.29 5.48 28.28
CA GLN A 131 -21.19 6.42 29.41
C GLN A 131 -20.04 7.42 29.23
N LEU A 132 -18.97 7.06 28.51
CA LEU A 132 -17.83 7.97 28.27
C LEU A 132 -18.20 9.18 27.39
N LYS A 133 -19.27 9.09 26.59
CA LYS A 133 -19.74 10.23 25.78
C LYS A 133 -20.16 11.43 26.60
N TYR A 134 -20.63 11.19 27.83
CA TYR A 134 -21.06 12.24 28.76
C TYR A 134 -19.94 12.75 29.65
N GLN A 135 -18.74 12.16 29.54
CA GLN A 135 -17.56 12.63 30.27
C GLN A 135 -16.79 13.65 29.43
N GLU A 136 -16.30 14.70 30.07
CA GLU A 136 -15.47 15.69 29.40
C GLU A 136 -14.08 15.12 29.09
N CYS A 137 -13.63 15.36 27.85
CA CYS A 137 -12.22 15.21 27.49
C CYS A 137 -11.40 16.32 28.15
N GLU A 138 -10.21 16.02 28.67
CA GLU A 138 -9.39 17.03 29.35
C GLU A 138 -7.91 16.65 29.36
N GLY A 139 -7.05 17.64 29.12
CA GLY A 139 -5.61 17.54 29.25
C GLY A 139 -4.97 16.75 28.11
N GLU A 140 -3.85 16.09 28.41
CA GLU A 140 -3.04 15.36 27.42
C GLU A 140 -3.11 13.84 27.66
N ALA A 141 -2.91 13.06 26.60
CA ALA A 141 -2.77 11.62 26.69
C ALA A 141 -1.40 11.21 27.24
N SER A 142 -1.34 10.05 27.90
CA SER A 142 -0.10 9.40 28.34
C SER A 142 -0.12 7.93 27.94
N ILE A 143 0.62 7.62 26.89
CA ILE A 143 0.74 6.25 26.36
C ILE A 143 1.57 5.38 27.32
N GLN A 144 2.59 5.93 27.98
CA GLN A 144 3.44 5.18 28.91
C GLN A 144 2.62 4.64 30.09
N ASN A 145 1.79 5.49 30.70
CA ASN A 145 0.94 5.08 31.82
C ASN A 145 -0.08 4.00 31.38
N ALA A 146 -0.63 4.12 30.17
CA ALA A 146 -1.59 3.15 29.63
C ALA A 146 -0.92 1.79 29.39
N LEU A 147 0.29 1.80 28.82
CA LEU A 147 1.09 0.59 28.64
C LEU A 147 1.36 -0.09 29.97
N GLU A 148 1.91 0.65 30.95
CA GLU A 148 2.25 0.10 32.26
C GLU A 148 1.02 -0.50 32.96
N MET A 149 -0.13 0.16 32.87
CA MET A 149 -1.41 -0.32 33.41
C MET A 149 -1.90 -1.60 32.74
N GLY A 150 -1.95 -1.65 31.40
CA GLY A 150 -2.40 -2.85 30.69
C GLY A 150 -1.45 -4.02 30.91
N LEU A 151 -0.16 -3.76 31.01
CA LEU A 151 0.86 -4.78 31.23
C LEU A 151 0.83 -5.40 32.62
N GLN A 152 0.48 -4.64 33.65
CA GLN A 152 0.26 -5.20 35.00
C GLN A 152 -0.71 -6.37 34.95
N THR A 153 -1.76 -6.28 34.13
CA THR A 153 -2.73 -7.36 33.95
C THR A 153 -2.28 -8.40 32.93
N LEU A 154 -1.80 -7.98 31.75
CA LEU A 154 -1.44 -8.89 30.66
C LEU A 154 -0.23 -9.80 30.97
N LYS A 155 0.67 -9.39 31.88
CA LYS A 155 1.84 -10.18 32.27
C LYS A 155 1.46 -11.50 32.96
N HIS A 156 0.31 -11.54 33.63
CA HIS A 156 -0.18 -12.73 34.33
C HIS A 156 -1.01 -13.67 33.44
N MET A 157 -1.27 -13.29 32.18
CA MET A 157 -2.01 -14.11 31.24
C MET A 157 -1.15 -15.27 30.68
N PRO A 158 -1.77 -16.40 30.30
CA PRO A 158 -1.03 -17.57 29.85
C PRO A 158 -0.12 -17.28 28.64
N LYS A 159 1.05 -17.94 28.58
CA LYS A 159 2.01 -17.73 27.48
C LYS A 159 1.51 -18.17 26.10
N TYR A 160 0.51 -19.05 26.07
CA TYR A 160 -0.10 -19.59 24.85
C TYR A 160 -1.24 -18.72 24.30
N SER A 161 -1.69 -17.69 25.02
CA SER A 161 -2.67 -16.74 24.53
C SER A 161 -2.02 -15.49 23.94
N SER A 162 -2.71 -14.87 22.98
CA SER A 162 -2.28 -13.57 22.45
C SER A 162 -2.54 -12.50 23.50
N ARG A 163 -1.58 -11.60 23.69
CA ARG A 163 -1.68 -10.47 24.62
C ARG A 163 -1.47 -9.21 23.81
N GLU A 164 -2.52 -8.42 23.67
CA GLU A 164 -2.61 -7.34 22.69
C GLU A 164 -3.02 -6.03 23.37
N MET A 165 -2.52 -4.90 22.85
CA MET A 165 -2.99 -3.57 23.22
C MET A 165 -3.23 -2.77 21.94
N LEU A 166 -4.44 -2.23 21.80
CA LEU A 166 -4.86 -1.37 20.70
C LEU A 166 -4.98 0.07 21.21
N PHE A 167 -4.38 1.03 20.53
CA PHE A 167 -4.43 2.44 20.90
C PHE A 167 -5.26 3.22 19.87
N VAL A 168 -6.27 3.94 20.33
CA VAL A 168 -7.09 4.87 19.55
C VAL A 168 -6.80 6.27 20.06
N LEU A 169 -5.94 7.00 19.35
CA LEU A 169 -5.45 8.33 19.75
C LEU A 169 -5.89 9.39 18.76
N GLY A 170 -6.44 10.51 19.27
CA GLY A 170 -6.66 11.73 18.49
C GLY A 170 -5.51 12.73 18.64
N CYS A 171 -4.77 12.66 19.74
CA CYS A 171 -3.59 13.48 19.98
C CYS A 171 -2.37 13.03 19.14
N LEU A 172 -1.60 14.00 18.65
CA LEU A 172 -0.31 13.75 17.97
C LEU A 172 0.88 13.68 18.94
N THR A 173 0.67 14.04 20.20
CA THR A 173 1.68 14.12 21.26
C THR A 173 1.24 13.30 22.47
N THR A 174 2.21 12.84 23.25
CA THR A 174 1.99 12.12 24.52
C THR A 174 2.81 12.80 25.62
N CYS A 175 2.21 12.95 26.81
CA CYS A 175 2.85 13.52 27.98
C CYS A 175 3.12 12.40 28.99
N ASP A 176 4.34 11.88 28.96
CA ASP A 176 4.74 10.71 29.75
C ASP A 176 5.77 11.07 30.83
N PRO A 177 5.77 10.38 31.98
CA PRO A 177 6.72 10.64 33.07
C PRO A 177 8.18 10.32 32.72
N GLY A 178 8.41 9.51 31.68
CA GLY A 178 9.74 9.15 31.21
C GLY A 178 9.84 9.10 29.69
N ASN A 179 10.97 8.58 29.20
CA ASN A 179 11.15 8.36 27.76
C ASN A 179 10.41 7.08 27.34
N ILE A 180 9.23 7.26 26.73
CA ILE A 180 8.40 6.18 26.22
C ILE A 180 9.13 5.19 25.31
N LEU A 181 10.13 5.63 24.53
CA LEU A 181 10.91 4.74 23.65
C LEU A 181 11.74 3.74 24.46
N LYS A 182 12.21 4.12 25.65
CA LYS A 182 12.88 3.20 26.58
C LYS A 182 11.90 2.18 27.15
N THR A 183 10.69 2.61 27.53
CA THR A 183 9.61 1.73 28.01
C THR A 183 9.25 0.72 26.93
N LEU A 184 8.98 1.15 25.69
CA LEU A 184 8.71 0.28 24.55
C LEU A 184 9.86 -0.72 24.28
N LYS A 185 11.11 -0.28 24.38
CA LYS A 185 12.29 -1.14 24.22
C LYS A 185 12.41 -2.19 25.33
N MET A 186 12.18 -1.84 26.59
CA MET A 186 12.16 -2.81 27.70
C MET A 186 11.08 -3.88 27.47
N LEU A 187 9.91 -3.47 27.00
CA LEU A 187 8.78 -4.37 26.76
C LEU A 187 9.00 -5.32 25.59
N SER A 188 9.71 -4.87 24.55
CA SER A 188 10.10 -5.74 23.43
C SER A 188 11.04 -6.88 23.84
N ARG A 189 11.77 -6.75 24.96
CA ARG A 189 12.73 -7.75 25.45
C ARG A 189 12.12 -8.75 26.44
N SER A 190 10.99 -8.44 27.08
CA SER A 190 10.53 -9.14 28.30
C SER A 190 9.25 -9.97 28.13
N LEU A 191 9.24 -10.96 27.23
CA LEU A 191 8.14 -11.96 27.09
C LEU A 191 6.90 -11.51 26.32
N PHE A 192 7.00 -10.58 25.38
CA PHE A 192 5.98 -10.44 24.35
C PHE A 192 6.64 -10.78 23.01
N ASN A 193 6.09 -11.79 22.31
CA ASN A 193 6.05 -11.70 20.86
C ASN A 193 5.17 -10.48 20.58
N LEU A 194 5.76 -9.28 20.72
CA LEU A 194 5.21 -8.06 20.20
C LEU A 194 5.20 -8.34 18.70
N SER A 195 4.10 -8.88 18.18
CA SER A 195 3.69 -8.60 16.83
C SER A 195 3.63 -7.07 16.81
N LYS A 196 4.76 -6.44 16.44
CA LYS A 196 4.90 -5.00 16.24
C LYS A 196 3.97 -4.65 15.07
N ARG A 197 2.69 -4.55 15.38
CA ARG A 197 1.66 -3.92 14.58
C ARG A 197 1.12 -2.82 15.46
N VAL A 198 1.98 -1.85 15.77
CA VAL A 198 1.50 -0.49 15.98
C VAL A 198 0.97 -0.09 14.61
N PHE A 199 -0.30 -0.37 14.35
CA PHE A 199 -1.03 0.33 13.30
C PHE A 199 -1.15 1.78 13.79
N LEU A 200 -0.08 2.55 13.63
CA LEU A 200 -0.25 3.96 13.31
C LEU A 200 -0.90 3.93 11.95
N GLN A 201 -2.22 3.80 11.94
CA GLN A 201 -3.03 4.12 10.77
C GLN A 201 -2.97 5.65 10.63
N ARG A 202 -1.77 6.16 10.29
CA ARG A 202 -1.65 7.27 9.36
C ARG A 202 -2.15 6.73 8.02
N THR A 203 -3.44 6.40 7.93
CA THR A 203 -4.20 6.81 6.76
C THR A 203 -4.31 8.33 6.90
N MET A 204 -3.18 9.04 6.79
CA MET A 204 -3.19 10.23 5.97
C MET A 204 -3.60 9.64 4.63
N THR A 205 -4.89 9.64 4.31
CA THR A 205 -5.33 9.59 2.93
C THR A 205 -4.46 10.65 2.28
N THR A 206 -3.39 10.22 1.62
CA THR A 206 -2.48 11.14 0.97
C THR A 206 -3.30 11.53 -0.22
N GLU A 207 -4.13 12.56 -0.03
CA GLU A 207 -5.02 13.03 -1.06
C GLU A 207 -4.13 13.34 -2.25
N SER A 208 -4.51 12.78 -3.39
CA SER A 208 -3.78 13.05 -4.61
C SER A 208 -3.76 14.56 -4.86
N PRO A 209 -2.61 15.14 -5.22
CA PRO A 209 -2.54 16.56 -5.58
C PRO A 209 -3.25 16.84 -6.92
N PHE A 210 -3.69 15.81 -7.64
CA PHE A 210 -4.39 15.93 -8.91
C PHE A 210 -5.90 15.96 -8.72
N LYS A 211 -6.59 16.64 -9.64
CA LYS A 211 -8.06 16.63 -9.68
C LYS A 211 -8.57 15.21 -9.92
N PRO A 212 -9.63 14.74 -9.23
CA PRO A 212 -10.23 13.42 -9.46
C PRO A 212 -10.71 13.14 -10.89
N THR A 213 -10.81 14.17 -11.74
CA THR A 213 -11.24 14.06 -13.14
C THR A 213 -10.10 14.26 -14.14
N ILE A 214 -8.84 14.29 -13.69
CA ILE A 214 -7.71 14.65 -14.58
C ILE A 214 -7.49 13.64 -15.72
N LEU A 215 -7.94 12.39 -15.56
CA LEU A 215 -7.92 11.34 -16.60
C LEU A 215 -9.33 10.91 -17.02
N GLN A 216 -10.33 11.78 -16.84
CA GLN A 216 -11.71 11.46 -17.15
C GLN A 216 -11.84 10.93 -18.59
N ASN A 217 -12.52 9.79 -18.72
CA ASN A 217 -12.79 9.09 -19.98
C ASN A 217 -11.57 8.49 -20.68
N GLN A 218 -10.38 8.53 -20.09
CA GLN A 218 -9.21 7.85 -20.65
C GLN A 218 -9.25 6.35 -20.32
N VAL A 219 -8.61 5.54 -21.15
CA VAL A 219 -8.48 4.10 -20.97
C VAL A 219 -7.00 3.71 -20.86
N ALA A 220 -6.65 3.02 -19.77
CA ALA A 220 -5.31 2.55 -19.51
C ALA A 220 -5.23 1.01 -19.49
N LEU A 221 -4.25 0.44 -20.18
CA LEU A 221 -3.87 -0.97 -20.09
C LEU A 221 -2.57 -1.10 -19.29
N VAL A 222 -2.60 -1.86 -18.19
CA VAL A 222 -1.47 -2.05 -17.28
C VAL A 222 -1.05 -3.51 -17.24
N THR A 223 0.13 -3.83 -17.76
CA THR A 223 0.72 -5.16 -17.62
C THR A 223 1.34 -5.33 -16.23
N GLY A 224 1.17 -6.52 -15.63
CA GLY A 224 1.52 -6.72 -14.22
C GLY A 224 0.58 -6.00 -13.24
N GLY A 225 -0.60 -5.58 -13.69
CA GLY A 225 -1.54 -4.74 -12.93
C GLY A 225 -2.23 -5.40 -11.74
N SER A 226 -2.08 -6.71 -11.51
CA SER A 226 -2.80 -7.43 -10.43
C SER A 226 -2.10 -7.43 -9.06
N SER A 227 -0.92 -6.81 -8.93
CA SER A 227 -0.23 -6.74 -7.63
C SER A 227 0.80 -5.62 -7.56
N GLY A 228 1.29 -5.31 -6.36
CA GLY A 228 2.42 -4.42 -6.14
C GLY A 228 2.20 -3.03 -6.75
N ILE A 229 3.24 -2.51 -7.41
CA ILE A 229 3.23 -1.18 -8.05
C ILE A 229 2.14 -1.11 -9.14
N GLY A 230 1.99 -2.15 -9.97
CA GLY A 230 1.00 -2.17 -11.05
C GLY A 230 -0.43 -2.02 -10.56
N LEU A 231 -0.79 -2.69 -9.45
CA LEU A 231 -2.12 -2.55 -8.85
C LEU A 231 -2.38 -1.16 -8.30
N GLU A 232 -1.38 -0.55 -7.66
CA GLU A 232 -1.52 0.81 -7.14
C GLU A 232 -1.62 1.84 -8.28
N ILE A 233 -0.91 1.63 -9.39
CA ILE A 233 -1.08 2.41 -10.61
C ILE A 233 -2.53 2.30 -11.12
N CYS A 234 -3.07 1.09 -11.25
CA CYS A 234 -4.47 0.92 -11.66
C CYS A 234 -5.45 1.64 -10.71
N ARG A 235 -5.24 1.50 -9.40
CA ARG A 235 -6.06 2.16 -8.38
C ARG A 235 -6.04 3.67 -8.54
N GLU A 236 -4.86 4.27 -8.59
CA GLU A 236 -4.74 5.72 -8.64
C GLU A 236 -5.19 6.29 -9.99
N LEU A 237 -4.91 5.65 -11.13
CA LEU A 237 -5.49 6.07 -12.41
C LEU A 237 -7.03 5.99 -12.38
N GLY A 238 -7.57 4.91 -11.81
CA GLY A 238 -9.01 4.68 -11.65
C GLY A 238 -9.72 5.75 -10.82
N LYS A 239 -9.15 6.08 -9.65
CA LYS A 239 -9.64 7.17 -8.78
C LYS A 239 -9.64 8.54 -9.47
N HIS A 240 -8.87 8.69 -10.56
CA HIS A 240 -8.73 9.92 -11.34
C HIS A 240 -9.54 9.93 -12.64
N GLY A 241 -10.53 9.03 -12.76
CA GLY A 241 -11.51 9.00 -13.86
C GLY A 241 -11.13 8.10 -15.03
N CYS A 242 -10.03 7.35 -14.93
CA CYS A 242 -9.56 6.43 -15.96
C CYS A 242 -10.27 5.06 -15.87
N SER A 243 -10.61 4.48 -17.02
CA SER A 243 -10.90 3.04 -17.11
C SER A 243 -9.60 2.26 -17.11
N VAL A 244 -9.49 1.24 -16.27
CA VAL A 244 -8.24 0.48 -16.13
C VAL A 244 -8.42 -0.97 -16.52
N VAL A 245 -7.55 -1.46 -17.39
CA VAL A 245 -7.45 -2.86 -17.78
C VAL A 245 -6.16 -3.43 -17.22
N MET A 246 -6.25 -4.54 -16.49
CA MET A 246 -5.11 -5.25 -15.93
C MET A 246 -4.79 -6.48 -16.76
N MET A 247 -3.53 -6.63 -17.16
CA MET A 247 -3.05 -7.84 -17.83
C MET A 247 -2.03 -8.59 -16.96
N GLY A 248 -2.18 -9.91 -16.85
CA GLY A 248 -1.21 -10.75 -16.16
C GLY A 248 -1.45 -12.25 -16.33
N ARG A 249 -0.50 -13.06 -15.84
CA ARG A 249 -0.53 -14.52 -16.05
C ARG A 249 -1.44 -15.27 -15.07
N ARG A 250 -1.59 -14.74 -13.85
CA ARG A 250 -2.28 -15.40 -12.73
C ARG A 250 -3.75 -14.97 -12.68
N ALA A 251 -4.65 -15.81 -13.19
CA ALA A 251 -6.08 -15.51 -13.27
C ALA A 251 -6.69 -15.18 -11.89
N GLU A 252 -6.40 -15.98 -10.86
CA GLU A 252 -6.93 -15.75 -9.50
C GLU A 252 -6.59 -14.37 -8.93
N MET A 253 -5.35 -13.91 -9.16
CA MET A 253 -4.90 -12.58 -8.72
C MET A 253 -5.54 -11.46 -9.51
N LEU A 254 -5.79 -11.68 -10.81
CA LEU A 254 -6.50 -10.73 -11.66
C LEU A 254 -7.94 -10.56 -11.19
N THR A 255 -8.64 -11.67 -10.92
CA THR A 255 -10.02 -11.64 -10.40
C THR A 255 -10.11 -10.94 -9.06
N LEU A 256 -9.17 -11.20 -8.14
CA LEU A 256 -9.12 -10.51 -6.85
C LEU A 256 -8.88 -9.01 -7.01
N ALA A 257 -7.90 -8.63 -7.84
CA ALA A 257 -7.57 -7.23 -8.10
C ALA A 257 -8.72 -6.48 -8.78
N GLU A 258 -9.37 -7.10 -9.77
CA GLU A 258 -10.55 -6.54 -10.43
C GLU A 258 -11.66 -6.26 -9.40
N LYS A 259 -12.00 -7.27 -8.58
CA LYS A 259 -13.02 -7.10 -7.54
C LYS A 259 -12.67 -5.96 -6.58
N MET A 260 -11.43 -5.91 -6.10
CA MET A 260 -10.99 -4.84 -5.20
C MET A 260 -11.17 -3.44 -5.82
N LEU A 261 -10.79 -3.26 -7.08
CA LEU A 261 -10.94 -1.98 -7.75
C LEU A 261 -12.41 -1.65 -8.04
N THR A 262 -13.22 -2.62 -8.43
CA THR A 262 -14.66 -2.39 -8.65
C THR A 262 -15.40 -2.06 -7.36
N ASP A 263 -15.03 -2.67 -6.23
CA ASP A 263 -15.58 -2.36 -4.90
C ASP A 263 -15.19 -0.93 -4.46
N GLU A 264 -14.07 -0.40 -4.96
CA GLU A 264 -13.65 1.00 -4.81
C GLU A 264 -14.36 1.96 -5.80
N GLY A 265 -15.30 1.47 -6.61
CA GLY A 265 -16.05 2.26 -7.60
C GLY A 265 -15.28 2.54 -8.91
N ILE A 266 -14.16 1.86 -9.13
CA ILE A 266 -13.32 2.04 -10.32
C ILE A 266 -13.84 1.17 -11.46
N ARG A 267 -13.85 1.71 -12.68
CA ARG A 267 -14.11 0.95 -13.91
C ARG A 267 -12.90 0.07 -14.26
N ALA A 268 -12.82 -1.10 -13.63
CA ALA A 268 -11.74 -2.06 -13.83
C ALA A 268 -12.19 -3.27 -14.66
N PHE A 269 -11.25 -3.85 -15.40
CA PHE A 269 -11.42 -5.11 -16.13
C PHE A 269 -10.08 -5.85 -16.18
N SER A 270 -10.08 -7.17 -16.20
CA SER A 270 -8.84 -7.96 -16.27
C SER A 270 -8.82 -8.92 -17.46
N VAL A 271 -7.62 -9.10 -18.02
CA VAL A 271 -7.35 -10.02 -19.13
C VAL A 271 -6.17 -10.90 -18.78
N GLN A 272 -6.35 -12.21 -18.87
CA GLN A 272 -5.23 -13.14 -18.70
C GLN A 272 -4.34 -13.15 -19.94
N GLY A 273 -3.03 -13.05 -19.72
CA GLY A 273 -2.04 -13.20 -20.78
C GLY A 273 -0.60 -13.09 -20.30
N ASP A 274 0.32 -13.48 -21.17
CA ASP A 274 1.77 -13.42 -20.99
C ASP A 274 2.38 -12.46 -22.01
N VAL A 275 3.06 -11.41 -21.54
CA VAL A 275 3.69 -10.40 -22.40
C VAL A 275 4.74 -10.97 -23.35
N ARG A 276 5.29 -12.15 -23.04
CA ARG A 276 6.24 -12.87 -23.91
C ARG A 276 5.58 -13.39 -25.20
N ILE A 277 4.26 -13.57 -25.19
CA ILE A 277 3.46 -14.10 -26.29
C ILE A 277 2.82 -12.91 -27.03
N PRO A 278 3.25 -12.57 -28.26
CA PRO A 278 2.73 -11.41 -29.00
C PRO A 278 1.20 -11.43 -29.16
N GLU A 279 0.62 -12.61 -29.38
CA GLU A 279 -0.81 -12.81 -29.59
C GLU A 279 -1.64 -12.46 -28.35
N ASP A 280 -1.08 -12.66 -27.15
CA ASP A 280 -1.71 -12.28 -25.89
C ASP A 280 -1.79 -10.75 -25.76
N GLY A 281 -0.76 -10.03 -26.22
CA GLY A 281 -0.78 -8.57 -26.27
C GLY A 281 -1.85 -8.03 -27.22
N VAL A 282 -1.97 -8.62 -28.41
CA VAL A 282 -3.02 -8.27 -29.39
C VAL A 282 -4.41 -8.53 -28.79
N ARG A 283 -4.61 -9.68 -28.13
CA ARG A 283 -5.88 -10.01 -27.46
C ARG A 283 -6.20 -9.02 -26.34
N ALA A 284 -5.23 -8.67 -25.50
CA ALA A 284 -5.43 -7.72 -24.40
C ALA A 284 -5.84 -6.33 -24.90
N VAL A 285 -5.20 -5.82 -25.96
CA VAL A 285 -5.58 -4.56 -26.59
C VAL A 285 -6.99 -4.64 -27.19
N LYS A 286 -7.29 -5.72 -27.93
CA LYS A 286 -8.63 -5.94 -28.50
C LYS A 286 -9.72 -5.94 -27.42
N SER A 287 -9.54 -6.71 -26.35
CA SER A 287 -10.50 -6.76 -25.25
C SER A 287 -10.63 -5.43 -24.49
N THR A 288 -9.56 -4.63 -24.42
CA THR A 288 -9.60 -3.27 -23.86
C THR A 288 -10.53 -2.38 -24.69
N VAL A 289 -10.37 -2.40 -26.02
CA VAL A 289 -11.19 -1.62 -26.95
C VAL A 289 -12.64 -2.10 -26.96
N GLU A 290 -12.88 -3.41 -26.95
CA GLU A 290 -14.24 -3.97 -26.86
C GLU A 290 -14.95 -3.56 -25.56
N LYS A 291 -14.22 -3.47 -24.44
CA LYS A 291 -14.79 -3.16 -23.13
C LYS A 291 -15.01 -1.66 -22.91
N PHE A 292 -14.06 -0.83 -23.34
CA PHE A 292 -14.02 0.60 -22.97
C PHE A 292 -13.92 1.56 -24.16
N GLY A 293 -13.91 1.05 -25.40
CA GLY A 293 -14.02 1.84 -26.63
C GLY A 293 -12.71 2.39 -27.17
N GLY A 294 -11.58 2.23 -26.49
CA GLY A 294 -10.29 2.75 -26.93
C GLY A 294 -9.13 2.39 -26.01
N LEU A 295 -7.96 2.96 -26.30
CA LEU A 295 -6.75 2.86 -25.49
C LEU A 295 -5.95 4.16 -25.60
N ASP A 296 -5.74 4.83 -24.47
CA ASP A 296 -5.00 6.09 -24.39
C ASP A 296 -3.64 5.90 -23.71
N CYS A 297 -3.57 4.99 -22.73
CA CYS A 297 -2.36 4.79 -21.92
C CYS A 297 -1.95 3.31 -21.86
N LEU A 298 -0.71 3.00 -22.23
CA LEU A 298 -0.11 1.68 -21.98
C LEU A 298 0.94 1.79 -20.87
N ILE A 299 0.79 1.01 -19.81
CA ILE A 299 1.78 0.91 -18.74
C ILE A 299 2.40 -0.49 -18.78
N ASN A 300 3.68 -0.56 -19.15
CA ASN A 300 4.46 -1.79 -19.15
C ASN A 300 5.08 -2.03 -17.78
N GLY A 301 4.34 -2.71 -16.90
CA GLY A 301 4.74 -3.02 -15.52
C GLY A 301 5.12 -4.48 -15.25
N ALA A 302 4.91 -5.38 -16.21
CA ALA A 302 5.34 -6.78 -16.09
C ALA A 302 6.88 -6.86 -16.03
N ALA A 303 7.41 -7.59 -15.03
CA ALA A 303 8.85 -7.73 -14.84
C ALA A 303 9.22 -9.08 -14.19
N GLY A 304 10.38 -9.60 -14.56
CA GLY A 304 11.05 -10.75 -13.94
C GLY A 304 12.32 -10.29 -13.21
N ASN A 305 12.50 -10.72 -11.96
CA ASN A 305 13.70 -10.36 -11.20
C ASN A 305 14.01 -11.40 -10.11
N PHE A 306 15.29 -11.74 -9.98
CA PHE A 306 15.85 -12.55 -8.90
C PHE A 306 17.35 -12.22 -8.71
N LEU A 307 17.90 -12.55 -7.54
CA LEU A 307 19.34 -12.42 -7.28
C LEU A 307 20.09 -13.66 -7.75
N CYS A 308 21.20 -13.47 -8.48
CA CYS A 308 22.09 -14.54 -8.89
C CYS A 308 23.49 -14.01 -9.18
N ALA A 309 24.52 -14.65 -8.66
CA ALA A 309 25.90 -14.36 -9.06
C ALA A 309 26.09 -14.63 -10.56
N ALA A 310 26.89 -13.81 -11.24
CA ALA A 310 26.95 -13.82 -12.70
C ALA A 310 27.46 -15.17 -13.25
N GLU A 311 28.41 -15.79 -12.56
CA GLU A 311 28.97 -17.11 -12.87
C GLU A 311 27.98 -18.26 -12.67
N ASN A 312 26.91 -18.05 -11.89
CA ASN A 312 25.86 -19.03 -11.62
C ASN A 312 24.58 -18.77 -12.43
N LEU A 313 24.52 -17.66 -13.17
CA LEU A 313 23.36 -17.28 -13.95
C LEU A 313 23.29 -18.11 -15.23
N THR A 314 22.32 -19.01 -15.29
CA THR A 314 22.13 -19.84 -16.49
C THR A 314 21.70 -19.00 -17.70
N PRO A 315 22.07 -19.40 -18.93
CA PRO A 315 21.58 -18.74 -20.15
C PRO A 315 20.05 -18.63 -20.21
N ASN A 316 19.33 -19.67 -19.75
CA ASN A 316 17.87 -19.67 -19.68
C ASN A 316 17.32 -18.67 -18.65
N GLY A 317 17.97 -18.54 -17.49
CA GLY A 317 17.61 -17.55 -16.48
C GLY A 317 17.79 -16.12 -17.00
N PHE A 318 18.92 -15.85 -17.66
CA PHE A 318 19.18 -14.57 -18.33
C PHE A 318 18.13 -14.28 -19.41
N LYS A 319 17.93 -15.23 -20.34
CA LYS A 319 16.95 -15.11 -21.43
C LYS A 319 15.53 -14.86 -20.89
N THR A 320 15.13 -15.56 -19.83
CA THR A 320 13.78 -15.42 -19.26
C THR A 320 13.49 -13.99 -18.83
N VAL A 321 14.46 -13.28 -18.23
CA VAL A 321 14.25 -11.89 -17.81
C VAL A 321 14.22 -10.95 -19.02
N LEU A 322 15.08 -11.14 -20.02
CA LEU A 322 15.01 -10.36 -21.26
C LEU A 322 13.68 -10.59 -22.01
N ASP A 323 13.18 -11.83 -22.04
CA ASP A 323 11.90 -12.17 -22.68
C ASP A 323 10.74 -11.44 -21.99
N ILE A 324 10.72 -11.37 -20.65
CA ILE A 324 9.65 -10.71 -19.90
C ILE A 324 9.78 -9.19 -20.02
N ASP A 325 10.94 -8.63 -19.70
CA ASP A 325 11.11 -7.21 -19.50
C ASP A 325 11.35 -6.46 -20.81
N THR A 326 12.19 -6.99 -21.70
CA THR A 326 12.55 -6.33 -22.96
C THR A 326 11.60 -6.72 -24.08
N GLN A 327 11.55 -8.01 -24.41
CA GLN A 327 10.69 -8.49 -25.50
C GLN A 327 9.22 -8.29 -25.15
N GLY A 328 8.82 -8.52 -23.90
CA GLY A 328 7.46 -8.28 -23.45
C GLY A 328 7.03 -6.82 -23.57
N THR A 329 7.89 -5.87 -23.17
CA THR A 329 7.63 -4.43 -23.37
C THR A 329 7.44 -4.11 -24.84
N PHE A 330 8.35 -4.58 -25.71
CA PHE A 330 8.23 -4.35 -27.16
C PHE A 330 6.95 -4.94 -27.75
N ASN A 331 6.60 -6.18 -27.39
CA ASN A 331 5.40 -6.87 -27.86
C ASN A 331 4.14 -6.05 -27.53
N MET A 332 4.05 -5.54 -26.30
CA MET A 332 2.92 -4.74 -25.85
C MET A 332 2.87 -3.38 -26.53
N CYS A 333 4.00 -2.68 -26.67
CA CYS A 333 4.07 -1.42 -27.42
C CYS A 333 3.60 -1.62 -28.87
N ARG A 334 4.10 -2.66 -29.55
CA ARG A 334 3.72 -2.99 -30.93
C ARG A 334 2.24 -3.32 -31.05
N ALA A 335 1.68 -4.09 -30.11
CA ALA A 335 0.26 -4.45 -30.11
C ALA A 335 -0.65 -3.23 -29.85
N ALA A 336 -0.22 -2.29 -29.01
CA ALA A 336 -1.00 -1.11 -28.65
C ALA A 336 -0.95 0.00 -29.71
N PHE A 337 0.10 0.06 -30.53
CA PHE A 337 0.33 1.13 -31.51
C PHE A 337 -0.89 1.47 -32.38
N PRO A 338 -1.62 0.51 -33.01
CA PRO A 338 -2.75 0.84 -33.86
C PRO A 338 -3.88 1.58 -33.12
N GLN A 339 -4.06 1.32 -31.82
CA GLN A 339 -5.10 1.97 -31.01
C GLN A 339 -4.61 3.29 -30.43
N LEU A 340 -3.34 3.33 -29.98
CA LEU A 340 -2.73 4.55 -29.47
C LEU A 340 -2.64 5.64 -30.53
N ARG A 341 -2.39 5.29 -31.80
CA ARG A 341 -2.37 6.25 -32.92
C ARG A 341 -3.70 7.00 -33.09
N GLU A 342 -4.81 6.38 -32.73
CA GLU A 342 -6.15 6.99 -32.85
C GLU A 342 -6.54 7.80 -31.59
N SER A 343 -5.76 7.71 -30.51
CA SER A 343 -6.00 8.45 -29.28
C SER A 343 -5.47 9.88 -29.36
N SER A 344 -6.23 10.84 -28.84
CA SER A 344 -5.83 12.24 -28.73
C SER A 344 -4.90 12.54 -27.55
N ASN A 345 -4.67 11.57 -26.65
CA ASN A 345 -3.77 11.70 -25.50
C ASN A 345 -2.91 10.44 -25.30
N ALA A 346 -2.42 9.88 -26.40
CA ALA A 346 -1.68 8.64 -26.42
C ALA A 346 -0.37 8.71 -25.60
N ASN A 347 -0.19 7.77 -24.68
CA ASN A 347 0.98 7.72 -23.80
C ASN A 347 1.39 6.29 -23.46
N ILE A 348 2.70 6.04 -23.42
CA ILE A 348 3.30 4.78 -23.01
C ILE A 348 4.26 5.05 -21.85
N ILE A 349 4.09 4.30 -20.77
CA ILE A 349 4.97 4.34 -19.60
C ILE A 349 5.63 2.98 -19.41
N ASN A 350 6.95 2.93 -19.52
CA ASN A 350 7.74 1.73 -19.28
C ASN A 350 8.34 1.75 -17.88
N ILE A 351 8.06 0.72 -17.07
CA ILE A 351 8.67 0.59 -15.75
C ILE A 351 10.09 0.02 -15.89
N SER A 352 11.07 0.83 -15.53
CA SER A 352 12.50 0.58 -15.57
C SER A 352 13.11 0.50 -14.18
N THR A 353 14.42 0.69 -14.06
CA THR A 353 15.19 0.80 -12.80
C THR A 353 16.53 1.46 -13.07
N THR A 354 17.13 2.04 -12.03
CA THR A 354 18.45 2.68 -12.09
C THR A 354 19.62 1.71 -12.06
N PHE A 355 19.39 0.39 -11.91
CA PHE A 355 20.44 -0.62 -11.77
C PHE A 355 21.49 -0.59 -12.89
N HIS A 356 21.10 -0.23 -14.11
CA HIS A 356 22.02 -0.19 -15.24
C HIS A 356 22.80 1.13 -15.36
N TYR A 357 22.46 2.17 -14.61
CA TYR A 357 23.20 3.44 -14.62
C TYR A 357 24.54 3.32 -13.88
N ALA A 358 24.55 2.61 -12.75
CA ALA A 358 25.73 2.42 -11.90
C ALA A 358 26.17 0.96 -11.76
N ALA A 359 25.50 0.03 -12.45
CA ALA A 359 25.52 -1.42 -12.23
C ALA A 359 24.95 -1.82 -10.85
N MET A 360 24.33 -3.02 -10.80
CA MET A 360 23.82 -3.60 -9.56
C MET A 360 24.34 -5.03 -9.41
N TRP A 361 24.92 -5.31 -8.24
CA TRP A 361 25.46 -6.62 -7.93
C TRP A 361 24.38 -7.71 -8.02
N TYR A 362 24.77 -8.88 -8.52
CA TYR A 362 23.91 -10.07 -8.62
C TYR A 362 22.64 -9.92 -9.49
N GLN A 363 22.57 -8.88 -10.33
CA GLN A 363 21.40 -8.57 -11.16
C GLN A 363 21.78 -8.23 -12.61
N ALA A 364 22.80 -8.91 -13.16
CA ALA A 364 23.29 -8.68 -14.53
C ALA A 364 22.19 -8.76 -15.60
N HIS A 365 21.28 -9.73 -15.49
CA HIS A 365 20.14 -9.90 -16.39
C HIS A 365 19.16 -8.73 -16.34
N VAL A 366 18.84 -8.22 -15.14
CA VAL A 366 17.96 -7.05 -14.99
C VAL A 366 18.62 -5.79 -15.54
N CYS A 367 19.92 -5.61 -15.29
CA CYS A 367 20.68 -4.47 -15.81
C CYS A 367 20.62 -4.44 -17.34
N ALA A 368 20.89 -5.57 -17.99
CA ALA A 368 20.80 -5.70 -19.44
C ALA A 368 19.38 -5.44 -19.96
N ALA A 369 18.37 -6.06 -19.35
CA ALA A 369 16.99 -5.94 -19.78
C ALA A 369 16.46 -4.50 -19.66
N LYS A 370 16.74 -3.81 -18.54
CA LYS A 370 16.26 -2.46 -18.28
C LYS A 370 17.05 -1.38 -19.02
N ALA A 371 18.33 -1.61 -19.33
CA ALA A 371 19.05 -0.79 -20.30
C ALA A 371 18.39 -0.82 -21.69
N ALA A 372 17.94 -2.00 -22.13
CA ALA A 372 17.23 -2.14 -23.39
C ALA A 372 15.84 -1.46 -23.35
N VAL A 373 15.11 -1.55 -22.23
CA VAL A 373 13.84 -0.83 -22.04
C VAL A 373 14.02 0.69 -22.10
N ASP A 374 15.07 1.23 -21.47
CA ASP A 374 15.39 2.66 -21.51
C ASP A 374 15.74 3.12 -22.94
N ALA A 375 16.52 2.32 -23.66
CA ALA A 375 16.84 2.59 -25.07
C ALA A 375 15.60 2.53 -25.96
N LEU A 376 14.76 1.52 -25.79
CA LEU A 376 13.49 1.36 -26.51
C LEU A 376 12.55 2.54 -26.24
N THR A 377 12.47 3.00 -24.99
CA THR A 377 11.66 4.16 -24.60
C THR A 377 12.04 5.40 -25.41
N ARG A 378 13.35 5.69 -25.53
CA ARG A 378 13.85 6.83 -26.31
C ARG A 378 13.64 6.67 -27.82
N ALA A 379 13.86 5.48 -28.35
CA ALA A 379 13.66 5.20 -29.77
C ALA A 379 12.19 5.37 -30.17
N LEU A 380 11.27 4.76 -29.43
CA LEU A 380 9.83 4.87 -29.69
C LEU A 380 9.31 6.30 -29.47
N ALA A 381 9.87 7.06 -28.52
CA ALA A 381 9.52 8.47 -28.35
C ALA A 381 9.86 9.30 -29.60
N LEU A 382 10.99 9.00 -30.26
CA LEU A 382 11.41 9.68 -31.48
C LEU A 382 10.56 9.24 -32.68
N GLU A 383 10.36 7.93 -32.84
CA GLU A 383 9.64 7.35 -33.98
C GLU A 383 8.13 7.60 -33.93
N TRP A 384 7.51 7.56 -32.74
CA TRP A 384 6.04 7.65 -32.62
C TRP A 384 5.53 9.03 -32.22
N GLY A 385 6.45 9.98 -31.98
CA GLY A 385 6.10 11.38 -31.71
C GLY A 385 5.33 12.03 -32.87
N GLU A 386 5.58 11.65 -34.13
CA GLU A 386 4.83 12.15 -35.29
C GLU A 386 3.35 11.75 -35.27
N TYR A 387 3.00 10.67 -34.56
CA TYR A 387 1.63 10.21 -34.35
C TYR A 387 1.00 10.78 -33.07
N GLY A 388 1.68 11.69 -32.37
CA GLY A 388 1.23 12.24 -31.09
C GLY A 388 1.37 11.28 -29.90
N ILE A 389 2.10 10.17 -30.06
CA ILE A 389 2.30 9.18 -28.99
C ILE A 389 3.52 9.57 -28.16
N ARG A 390 3.31 9.78 -26.86
CA ARG A 390 4.40 10.03 -25.91
C ARG A 390 4.89 8.71 -25.33
N VAL A 391 6.21 8.57 -25.17
CA VAL A 391 6.80 7.35 -24.60
C VAL A 391 7.82 7.74 -23.54
N ASN A 392 7.57 7.38 -22.30
CA ASN A 392 8.44 7.70 -21.16
C ASN A 392 8.72 6.47 -20.31
N GLY A 393 9.75 6.55 -19.49
CA GLY A 393 10.10 5.54 -18.50
C GLY A 393 9.98 6.09 -17.08
N ILE A 394 9.74 5.20 -16.13
CA ILE A 394 9.89 5.49 -14.70
C ILE A 394 10.86 4.47 -14.15
N ALA A 395 11.86 4.92 -13.38
CA ALA A 395 12.81 4.06 -12.71
C ALA A 395 12.60 4.13 -11.19
N PRO A 396 11.79 3.23 -10.60
CA PRO A 396 11.57 3.19 -9.16
C PRO A 396 12.82 2.71 -8.42
N GLY A 397 12.99 3.24 -7.21
CA GLY A 397 13.94 2.75 -6.22
C GLY A 397 13.41 1.57 -5.41
N PRO A 398 13.93 1.39 -4.18
CA PRO A 398 13.35 0.47 -3.22
C PRO A 398 11.93 0.92 -2.84
N ILE A 399 10.93 0.09 -3.17
CA ILE A 399 9.50 0.35 -2.89
C ILE A 399 8.95 -0.69 -1.91
N ALA A 400 8.44 -0.24 -0.76
CA ALA A 400 7.87 -1.08 0.28
C ALA A 400 6.66 -1.89 -0.21
N ASP A 401 6.39 -3.03 0.44
CA ASP A 401 5.25 -3.91 0.17
C ASP A 401 5.13 -4.37 -1.29
N THR A 402 6.28 -4.62 -1.92
CA THR A 402 6.37 -5.18 -3.28
C THR A 402 7.10 -6.52 -3.25
N ALA A 403 6.72 -7.42 -4.16
CA ALA A 403 7.41 -8.69 -4.34
C ALA A 403 8.90 -8.50 -4.69
N GLY A 404 9.24 -7.42 -5.41
CA GLY A 404 10.63 -7.05 -5.69
C GLY A 404 11.39 -6.76 -4.39
N PHE A 405 10.85 -5.90 -3.53
CA PHE A 405 11.49 -5.57 -2.25
C PHE A 405 11.64 -6.79 -1.34
N SER A 406 10.59 -7.60 -1.18
CA SER A 406 10.66 -8.80 -0.33
C SER A 406 11.60 -9.88 -0.85
N LYS A 407 11.70 -10.08 -2.17
CA LYS A 407 12.57 -11.11 -2.76
C LYS A 407 14.04 -10.71 -2.82
N LEU A 408 14.32 -9.41 -2.96
CA LEU A 408 15.66 -8.88 -3.12
C LEU A 408 16.28 -8.41 -1.79
N GLY A 409 15.46 -8.17 -0.76
CA GLY A 409 15.90 -7.62 0.52
C GLY A 409 16.52 -8.59 1.53
N GLY A 410 16.20 -9.89 1.44
CA GLY A 410 16.68 -10.89 2.40
C GLY A 410 16.30 -10.61 3.87
N SER A 411 16.95 -11.27 4.84
CA SER A 411 16.76 -11.02 6.28
C SER A 411 17.47 -9.75 6.80
N LEU A 412 18.14 -9.02 5.91
CA LEU A 412 18.91 -7.80 6.22
C LEU A 412 18.04 -6.53 6.18
N MET A 413 16.77 -6.65 5.81
CA MET A 413 15.84 -5.53 5.68
C MET A 413 14.75 -5.59 6.75
N ASP A 414 15.17 -5.42 8.02
CA ASP A 414 14.25 -4.94 9.04
C ASP A 414 14.06 -3.43 8.81
N THR A 415 12.93 -3.06 8.21
CA THR A 415 12.60 -1.69 7.79
C THR A 415 12.53 -0.69 8.95
N ASP A 416 12.51 -1.18 10.18
CA ASP A 416 12.35 -0.43 11.42
C ASP A 416 13.64 -0.27 12.24
N SER A 417 14.79 -0.71 11.71
CA SER A 417 16.08 -0.49 12.38
C SER A 417 16.70 0.84 11.92
N SER A 418 17.07 1.70 12.87
CA SER A 418 17.91 2.90 12.63
C SER A 418 19.30 2.57 12.09
N GLU A 419 19.63 1.28 11.98
CA GLU A 419 20.86 0.72 11.44
C GLU A 419 20.61 0.01 10.10
N ASN A 420 19.47 0.26 9.43
CA ASN A 420 19.22 -0.32 8.11
C ASN A 420 20.14 0.35 7.07
N PRO A 421 21.11 -0.37 6.50
CA PRO A 421 22.07 0.22 5.55
C PRO A 421 21.39 0.79 4.30
N LEU A 422 20.20 0.26 3.95
CA LEU A 422 19.40 0.78 2.85
C LEU A 422 18.91 2.20 3.11
N LEU A 423 18.44 2.50 4.33
CA LEU A 423 17.96 3.84 4.69
C LEU A 423 19.11 4.84 4.70
N GLU A 424 20.32 4.41 5.07
CA GLU A 424 21.51 5.26 4.96
C GLU A 424 21.80 5.64 3.51
N ALA A 425 21.64 4.68 2.59
CA ALA A 425 21.88 4.85 1.16
C ALA A 425 20.79 5.62 0.41
N ILE A 426 19.65 5.97 1.04
CA ILE A 426 18.60 6.79 0.43
C ILE A 426 18.70 8.22 0.99
N PRO A 427 19.00 9.24 0.17
CA PRO A 427 19.08 10.64 0.63
C PRO A 427 17.82 11.14 1.35
N LEU A 428 16.62 10.76 0.89
CA LEU A 428 15.34 11.11 1.56
C LEU A 428 15.06 10.32 2.85
N LYS A 429 15.94 9.38 3.25
CA LYS A 429 15.86 8.60 4.50
C LYS A 429 14.52 7.86 4.69
N ARG A 430 13.87 7.50 3.59
CA ARG A 430 12.65 6.69 3.58
C ARG A 430 12.64 5.75 2.39
N ILE A 431 12.06 4.57 2.58
CA ILE A 431 11.72 3.68 1.48
C ILE A 431 10.53 4.28 0.71
N GLY A 432 10.52 4.14 -0.61
CA GLY A 432 9.41 4.61 -1.42
C GLY A 432 8.16 3.77 -1.21
N THR A 433 7.00 4.35 -1.50
CA THR A 433 5.71 3.67 -1.47
C THR A 433 5.23 3.39 -2.89
N LYS A 434 4.30 2.44 -3.05
CA LYS A 434 3.66 2.19 -4.34
C LYS A 434 2.95 3.45 -4.87
N TRP A 435 2.43 4.28 -3.95
CA TRP A 435 1.79 5.56 -4.24
C TRP A 435 2.76 6.57 -4.86
N ASP A 436 4.00 6.66 -4.37
CA ASP A 436 5.03 7.55 -4.94
C ASP A 436 5.22 7.26 -6.44
N VAL A 437 5.24 5.98 -6.84
CA VAL A 437 5.36 5.55 -8.25
C VAL A 437 4.08 5.83 -9.02
N ALA A 438 2.92 5.52 -8.45
CA ALA A 438 1.63 5.74 -9.09
C ALA A 438 1.39 7.23 -9.41
N MET A 439 1.79 8.15 -8.51
CA MET A 439 1.72 9.59 -8.77
C MET A 439 2.64 10.04 -9.89
N SER A 440 3.81 9.41 -10.05
CA SER A 440 4.71 9.68 -11.18
C SER A 440 4.10 9.24 -12.51
N VAL A 441 3.41 8.09 -12.53
CA VAL A 441 2.64 7.63 -13.70
C VAL A 441 1.51 8.60 -14.00
N LEU A 442 0.72 8.96 -12.98
CA LEU A 442 -0.41 9.88 -13.11
C LEU A 442 0.04 11.23 -13.68
N TYR A 443 1.15 11.78 -13.19
CA TYR A 443 1.76 13.00 -13.72
C TYR A 443 2.03 12.90 -15.22
N LEU A 444 2.73 11.85 -15.68
CA LEU A 444 3.09 11.67 -17.08
C LEU A 444 1.88 11.34 -17.97
N CYS A 445 0.85 10.65 -17.46
CA CYS A 445 -0.38 10.39 -18.19
C CYS A 445 -1.30 11.62 -18.29
N SER A 446 -1.23 12.52 -17.30
CA SER A 446 -2.05 13.73 -17.24
C SER A 446 -1.62 14.81 -18.23
N THR A 447 -2.44 15.86 -18.33
CA THR A 447 -2.13 17.06 -19.10
C THR A 447 -0.85 17.77 -18.64
N ALA A 448 -0.39 17.54 -17.40
CA ALA A 448 0.84 18.13 -16.88
C ALA A 448 2.12 17.55 -17.52
N GLY A 449 2.04 16.35 -18.12
CA GLY A 449 3.14 15.68 -18.80
C GLY A 449 3.13 15.83 -20.33
N GLN A 450 2.24 16.66 -20.91
CA GLN A 450 1.98 16.70 -22.36
C GLN A 450 3.20 16.99 -23.24
N ASN A 451 4.20 17.71 -22.74
CA ASN A 451 5.43 18.01 -23.48
C ASN A 451 6.65 17.21 -22.99
N ILE A 452 6.42 16.05 -22.38
CA ILE A 452 7.47 15.15 -21.89
C ILE A 452 7.36 13.84 -22.65
N THR A 453 8.41 13.51 -23.41
CA THR A 453 8.57 12.25 -24.14
C THR A 453 10.06 11.89 -24.20
N GLY A 454 10.38 10.60 -24.23
CA GLY A 454 11.75 10.06 -24.23
C GLY A 454 12.47 10.16 -22.89
N SER A 455 11.80 10.64 -21.83
CA SER A 455 12.42 10.83 -20.52
C SER A 455 12.32 9.57 -19.66
N ILE A 456 13.34 9.34 -18.83
CA ILE A 456 13.29 8.33 -17.76
C ILE A 456 13.25 9.06 -16.42
N LEU A 457 12.09 9.08 -15.78
CA LEU A 457 11.89 9.73 -14.49
C LEU A 457 12.35 8.79 -13.37
N VAL A 458 13.43 9.16 -12.70
CA VAL A 458 13.92 8.40 -11.53
C VAL A 458 13.11 8.75 -10.29
N ASN A 459 12.54 7.73 -9.66
CA ASN A 459 11.74 7.85 -8.45
C ASN A 459 12.26 6.90 -7.35
N ASP A 460 13.37 7.28 -6.72
CA ASP A 460 14.09 6.45 -5.76
C ASP A 460 14.59 7.20 -4.52
N GLY A 461 14.11 8.43 -4.31
CA GLY A 461 14.57 9.29 -3.23
C GLY A 461 16.05 9.71 -3.33
N GLY A 462 16.64 9.64 -4.53
CA GLY A 462 18.04 9.98 -4.81
C GLY A 462 19.01 8.82 -4.58
N ASN A 463 18.52 7.60 -4.38
CA ASN A 463 19.34 6.44 -4.03
C ASN A 463 20.45 6.16 -5.05
N TRP A 464 20.14 6.21 -6.35
CA TRP A 464 21.11 5.91 -7.40
C TRP A 464 22.27 6.89 -7.49
N LEU A 465 22.08 8.13 -7.02
CA LEU A 465 23.12 9.16 -6.95
C LEU A 465 23.96 9.05 -5.69
N TYR A 466 23.48 8.33 -4.68
CA TYR A 466 24.09 8.35 -3.36
C TYR A 466 25.49 7.76 -3.39
N LYS A 467 26.43 8.54 -2.84
CA LYS A 467 27.77 8.09 -2.49
C LYS A 467 28.06 8.59 -1.07
N PRO A 468 28.75 7.79 -0.23
CA PRO A 468 29.22 8.28 1.06
C PRO A 468 29.99 9.59 0.89
N GLN A 469 29.76 10.55 1.80
CA GLN A 469 30.51 11.81 1.79
C GLN A 469 31.98 11.51 2.09
N ILE A 470 32.87 11.97 1.22
CA ILE A 470 34.33 11.83 1.43
C ILE A 470 34.80 12.77 2.55
N LEU A 471 34.19 13.95 2.65
CA LEU A 471 34.49 14.96 3.66
C LEU A 471 33.21 15.28 4.43
N ASP A 472 33.34 15.38 5.75
CA ASP A 472 32.25 15.84 6.61
C ASP A 472 31.99 17.35 6.41
N ARG A 473 30.83 17.81 6.88
CA ARG A 473 30.38 19.20 6.68
C ARG A 473 31.29 20.23 7.34
N GLU A 474 31.88 19.92 8.49
CA GLU A 474 32.76 20.86 9.21
C GLU A 474 34.07 21.03 8.45
N THR A 475 34.63 19.92 7.97
CA THR A 475 35.83 19.92 7.12
C THR A 475 35.59 20.73 5.85
N VAL A 476 34.45 20.53 5.15
CA VAL A 476 34.10 21.32 3.95
C VAL A 476 33.95 22.81 4.27
N GLN A 477 33.29 23.16 5.38
CA GLN A 477 33.14 24.56 5.79
C GLN A 477 34.48 25.22 6.10
N SER A 478 35.37 24.53 6.80
CA SER A 478 36.71 25.05 7.13
C SER A 478 37.55 25.27 5.86
N PHE A 479 37.52 24.33 4.93
CA PHE A 479 38.23 24.42 3.66
C PHE A 479 37.67 25.55 2.79
N SER A 480 36.34 25.66 2.67
CA SER A 480 35.68 26.73 1.94
C SER A 480 36.06 28.12 2.45
N ARG A 481 36.01 28.34 3.78
CA ARG A 481 36.43 29.61 4.42
C ARG A 481 37.89 29.95 4.12
N SER A 482 38.77 28.95 4.12
CA SER A 482 40.19 29.13 3.80
C SER A 482 40.41 29.55 2.35
N VAL A 483 39.71 28.91 1.41
CA VAL A 483 39.76 29.24 -0.02
C VAL A 483 39.18 30.64 -0.29
N GLU A 484 38.04 30.98 0.30
CA GLU A 484 37.44 32.32 0.19
C GLU A 484 38.40 33.40 0.69
N LYS A 485 39.04 33.18 1.85
CA LYS A 485 40.03 34.12 2.42
C LYS A 485 41.21 34.33 1.47
N LYS A 486 41.76 33.25 0.91
CA LYS A 486 42.86 33.32 -0.07
C LYS A 486 42.45 34.04 -1.36
N SER A 487 41.26 33.75 -1.88
CA SER A 487 40.73 34.40 -3.10
C SER A 487 40.52 35.91 -2.91
N ARG A 488 39.97 36.33 -1.77
CA ARG A 488 39.83 37.76 -1.42
C ARG A 488 41.19 38.46 -1.33
N GLN A 489 42.17 37.82 -0.70
CA GLN A 489 43.53 38.38 -0.60
C GLN A 489 44.21 38.50 -1.98
N ALA A 490 44.04 37.52 -2.86
CA ALA A 490 44.54 37.57 -4.23
C ALA A 490 43.89 38.70 -5.04
N GLY A 491 42.56 38.86 -4.97
CA GLY A 491 41.84 39.93 -5.69
C GLY A 491 42.18 41.35 -5.22
N ILE A 492 42.56 41.52 -3.94
CA ILE A 492 43.06 42.80 -3.39
C ILE A 492 44.47 43.09 -3.92
N ALA A 493 45.34 42.08 -4.00
CA ALA A 493 46.70 42.24 -4.52
C ALA A 493 46.73 42.61 -6.01
N THR A 494 45.76 42.15 -6.82
CA THR A 494 45.66 42.51 -8.24
C THR A 494 45.13 43.93 -8.47
N LYS A 495 44.25 44.45 -7.60
CA LYS A 495 43.75 45.83 -7.66
C LYS A 495 44.77 46.88 -7.21
N SER A 496 45.82 46.47 -6.49
CA SER A 496 46.90 47.34 -6.01
C SER A 496 47.99 47.63 -7.07
N LYS A 497 47.91 47.04 -8.28
CA LYS A 497 48.93 47.15 -9.34
C LYS A 497 48.43 47.85 -10.62
N LEU A 498 47.29 48.54 -10.56
CA LEU A 498 46.76 49.39 -11.64
C LEU A 498 46.87 50.86 -11.26
#